data_AF-A0A1B6DIL9-F1
#
_entry.id   AF-A0A1B6DIL9-F1
#
_cell.length_a   1.000
_cell.length_b   1.000
_cell.length_c   1.000
_cell.angle_alpha   90.00
_cell.angle_beta   90.00
_cell.angle_gamma   90.00
#
_symmetry.space_group_name_H-M   'P 1'
#
loop_
_entity.id
_entity.type
_entity.pdbx_description
1 polymer ?
#
loop_
_entity_poly.entity_id
_entity_poly.type
_entity_poly.pdbx_seq_one_letter_code
_entity_poly.pdbx_strand_id
1 'polypeptide(L)'
;SGLGIGIHPESIPMHTFARFMFLALLNYYPDLAYEVGLRAMRLPILEDHEDADDPVNGNVSSLVLSRYPRWFTLGHIETQQCALASTMLSAAKGEVMRLRTVLESAQRHIHSSSHLFKLAQDAFRFATPETGPRHPTLLSVAFELGLQVMRMTLSSLNWRRREMVRWLVTCATEVGVEALVSIMQNWYQLFTPTEATGTSII
;
A
#
# COMPACT_ATOMS: atom_id res chain seq x y z
N SER A 1 -21.34 -6.03 5.75
CA SER A 1 -20.77 -4.86 6.44
C SER A 1 -19.30 -4.75 6.06
N GLY A 2 -18.72 -3.54 5.98
CA GLY A 2 -17.31 -3.35 5.60
C GLY A 2 -16.29 -4.05 6.52
N LEU A 3 -16.70 -4.45 7.72
CA LEU A 3 -15.88 -5.23 8.67
C LEU A 3 -16.22 -6.73 8.70
N GLY A 4 -17.25 -7.16 7.97
CA GLY A 4 -17.72 -8.55 7.97
C GLY A 4 -16.88 -9.46 7.07
N ILE A 5 -17.15 -10.78 7.10
CA ILE A 5 -16.46 -11.76 6.26
C ILE A 5 -16.67 -11.44 4.76
N GLY A 6 -17.91 -11.11 4.37
CA GLY A 6 -18.24 -10.56 3.06
C GLY A 6 -18.47 -9.05 3.11
N ILE A 7 -18.17 -8.36 2.01
CA ILE A 7 -18.50 -6.95 1.84
C ILE A 7 -19.74 -6.87 0.96
N HIS A 8 -20.82 -6.35 1.52
CA HIS A 8 -22.03 -6.08 0.76
C HIS A 8 -21.75 -4.91 -0.20
N PRO A 9 -22.26 -4.87 -1.44
CA PRO A 9 -22.02 -3.79 -2.40
C PRO A 9 -22.39 -2.39 -1.86
N GLU A 10 -23.35 -2.32 -0.95
CA GLU A 10 -23.75 -1.07 -0.27
C GLU A 10 -22.94 -0.75 1.00
N SER A 11 -21.89 -1.51 1.29
CA SER A 11 -21.05 -1.26 2.46
C SER A 11 -20.22 0.01 2.26
N ILE A 12 -20.27 0.90 3.24
CA ILE A 12 -19.47 2.12 3.26
C ILE A 12 -18.05 1.78 3.76
N PRO A 13 -16.97 2.35 3.16
CA PRO A 13 -15.61 2.17 3.67
C PRO A 13 -15.48 2.69 5.11
N MET A 14 -14.92 1.86 6.00
CA MET A 14 -14.89 2.14 7.44
C MET A 14 -13.46 2.30 8.00
N HIS A 15 -12.47 2.69 7.20
CA HIS A 15 -11.05 2.67 7.61
C HIS A 15 -10.76 3.44 8.90
N THR A 16 -11.38 4.62 9.09
CA THR A 16 -11.20 5.42 10.32
C THR A 16 -11.73 4.69 11.56
N PHE A 17 -12.91 4.10 11.45
CA PHE A 17 -13.52 3.32 12.54
C PHE A 17 -12.74 2.04 12.80
N ALA A 18 -12.31 1.33 11.74
CA ALA A 18 -11.45 0.16 11.85
C ALA A 18 -10.12 0.49 12.53
N ARG A 19 -9.50 1.65 12.23
CA ARG A 19 -8.27 2.10 12.88
C ARG A 19 -8.49 2.38 14.37
N PHE A 20 -9.61 3.02 14.72
CA PHE A 20 -9.99 3.22 16.12
C PHE A 20 -10.15 1.89 16.85
N MET A 21 -10.89 0.94 16.26
CA MET A 21 -11.08 -0.40 16.83
C MET A 21 -9.77 -1.16 16.94
N PHE A 22 -8.91 -1.08 15.92
CA PHE A 22 -7.58 -1.69 15.93
C PHE A 22 -6.77 -1.22 17.14
N LEU A 23 -6.66 0.09 17.36
CA LEU A 23 -5.93 0.66 18.50
C LEU A 23 -6.56 0.29 19.84
N ALA A 24 -7.89 0.24 19.93
CA ALA A 24 -8.59 -0.13 21.15
C ALA A 24 -8.41 -1.62 21.50
N LEU A 25 -8.36 -2.50 20.50
CA LEU A 25 -8.27 -3.94 20.67
C LEU A 25 -6.83 -4.46 20.77
N LEU A 26 -5.84 -3.75 20.22
CA LEU A 26 -4.48 -4.26 20.03
C LEU A 26 -3.85 -4.87 21.29
N ASN A 27 -4.02 -4.21 22.45
CA ASN A 27 -3.42 -4.66 23.70
C ASN A 27 -4.19 -5.81 24.40
N TYR A 28 -5.40 -6.13 23.96
CA TYR A 28 -6.28 -7.12 24.59
C TYR A 28 -6.56 -8.32 23.70
N TYR A 29 -6.83 -8.07 22.42
CA TYR A 29 -7.21 -9.04 21.41
C TYR A 29 -6.48 -8.74 20.09
N PRO A 30 -5.16 -8.97 20.03
CA PRO A 30 -4.36 -8.54 18.89
C PRO A 30 -4.77 -9.27 17.60
N ASP A 31 -5.08 -10.57 17.65
CA ASP A 31 -5.53 -11.30 16.44
C ASP A 31 -6.82 -10.72 15.87
N LEU A 32 -7.81 -10.42 16.73
CA LEU A 32 -9.04 -9.76 16.33
C LEU A 32 -8.79 -8.35 15.78
N ALA A 33 -7.86 -7.60 16.37
CA ALA A 33 -7.50 -6.27 15.89
C ALA A 33 -7.01 -6.35 14.43
N TYR A 34 -6.05 -7.24 14.14
CA TYR A 34 -5.54 -7.44 12.78
C TYR A 34 -6.62 -7.97 11.83
N GLU A 35 -7.46 -8.90 12.29
CA GLU A 35 -8.56 -9.44 11.49
C GLU A 35 -9.54 -8.35 11.05
N VAL A 36 -9.93 -7.46 11.97
CA VAL A 36 -10.80 -6.31 11.68
C VAL A 36 -10.10 -5.29 10.76
N GLY A 37 -8.83 -4.98 11.03
CA GLY A 37 -8.04 -4.05 10.23
C GLY A 37 -7.87 -4.52 8.78
N LEU A 38 -7.47 -5.77 8.58
CA LEU A 38 -7.31 -6.38 7.26
C LEU A 38 -8.63 -6.46 6.50
N ARG A 39 -9.73 -6.79 7.18
CA ARG A 39 -11.06 -6.78 6.55
C ARG A 39 -11.48 -5.41 6.06
N ALA A 40 -11.14 -4.38 6.83
CA ALA A 40 -11.45 -3.01 6.49
C ALA A 40 -10.56 -2.46 5.36
N MET A 41 -9.43 -3.10 5.02
CA MET A 41 -8.57 -2.66 3.91
C MET A 41 -9.22 -2.85 2.55
N ARG A 42 -10.10 -3.85 2.41
CA ARG A 42 -10.79 -4.18 1.16
C ARG A 42 -11.69 -3.02 0.71
N LEU A 43 -11.66 -2.71 -0.59
CA LEU A 43 -12.43 -1.61 -1.18
C LEU A 43 -13.12 -2.06 -2.48
N PRO A 44 -14.22 -2.83 -2.40
CA PRO A 44 -14.83 -3.48 -3.57
C PRO A 44 -15.25 -2.52 -4.69
N ILE A 45 -15.53 -1.26 -4.35
CA ILE A 45 -15.89 -0.21 -5.32
C ILE A 45 -14.80 0.00 -6.38
N LEU A 46 -13.52 -0.28 -6.06
CA LEU A 46 -12.42 -0.21 -7.02
C LEU A 46 -12.14 -1.54 -7.72
N GLU A 47 -12.62 -2.67 -7.18
CA GLU A 47 -12.41 -4.02 -7.75
C GLU A 47 -13.37 -4.27 -8.94
N ASP A 48 -14.58 -3.71 -8.91
CA ASP A 48 -15.56 -3.81 -10.01
C ASP A 48 -15.18 -3.03 -11.30
N HIS A 49 -14.06 -2.31 -11.31
CA HIS A 49 -13.61 -1.54 -12.48
C HIS A 49 -12.59 -2.26 -13.36
N GLU A 50 -12.01 -3.39 -12.90
CA GLU A 50 -11.03 -4.15 -13.70
C GLU A 50 -11.71 -5.14 -14.68
N ASP A 51 -12.96 -5.53 -14.43
CA ASP A 51 -13.72 -6.51 -15.24
C ASP A 51 -14.77 -5.88 -16.18
N ALA A 52 -14.91 -4.55 -16.22
CA ALA A 52 -16.01 -3.85 -16.88
C ALA A 52 -15.77 -3.49 -18.37
N ASP A 53 -14.93 -4.24 -19.08
CA ASP A 53 -14.68 -4.02 -20.53
C ASP A 53 -15.76 -4.65 -21.43
N ASP A 54 -16.91 -5.03 -20.87
CA ASP A 54 -18.04 -5.64 -21.59
C ASP A 54 -19.15 -4.59 -21.90
N PRO A 55 -19.39 -4.23 -23.17
CA PRO A 55 -20.18 -3.05 -23.56
C PRO A 55 -21.68 -3.17 -23.34
N VAL A 56 -22.18 -4.26 -22.75
CA VAL A 56 -23.61 -4.55 -22.59
C VAL A 56 -24.19 -4.05 -21.25
N ASN A 57 -23.36 -3.77 -20.24
CA ASN A 57 -23.82 -3.48 -18.86
C ASN A 57 -23.64 -2.04 -18.35
N GLY A 58 -23.36 -1.08 -19.24
CA GLY A 58 -23.00 0.32 -18.89
C GLY A 58 -24.02 1.13 -18.07
N ASN A 59 -25.24 0.64 -17.85
CA ASN A 59 -26.26 1.35 -17.06
C ASN A 59 -26.26 1.03 -15.56
N VAL A 60 -25.71 -0.09 -15.11
CA VAL A 60 -25.74 -0.46 -13.67
C VAL A 60 -24.56 0.17 -12.92
N SER A 61 -23.35 0.16 -13.50
CA SER A 61 -22.15 0.75 -12.89
C SER A 61 -22.26 2.26 -12.66
N SER A 62 -23.00 2.94 -13.54
CA SER A 62 -23.32 4.38 -13.43
C SER A 62 -24.19 4.72 -12.21
N LEU A 63 -25.15 3.86 -11.85
CA LEU A 63 -26.05 4.07 -10.72
C LEU A 63 -25.38 3.85 -9.36
N VAL A 64 -24.38 2.96 -9.30
CA VAL A 64 -23.59 2.72 -8.07
C VAL A 64 -22.60 3.87 -7.86
N LEU A 65 -22.01 4.39 -8.94
CA LEU A 65 -21.12 5.56 -8.90
C LEU A 65 -21.87 6.84 -8.50
N SER A 66 -23.17 6.94 -8.81
CA SER A 66 -24.04 8.05 -8.39
C SER A 66 -24.35 8.08 -6.89
N ARG A 67 -24.14 6.98 -6.14
CA ARG A 67 -24.43 6.92 -4.70
C ARG A 67 -23.25 7.28 -3.80
N TYR A 68 -22.03 7.33 -4.34
CA TYR A 68 -20.88 7.80 -3.59
C TYR A 68 -20.73 9.31 -3.75
N PRO A 69 -20.61 10.08 -2.64
CA PRO A 69 -20.35 11.49 -2.76
C PRO A 69 -19.02 11.64 -3.51
N ARG A 70 -19.10 12.30 -4.68
CA ARG A 70 -18.05 12.82 -5.58
C ARG A 70 -16.59 12.59 -5.14
N TRP A 71 -15.71 12.28 -6.10
CA TRP A 71 -14.24 12.05 -6.02
C TRP A 71 -13.43 12.63 -4.83
N PHE A 72 -13.80 13.79 -4.28
CA PHE A 72 -13.30 14.31 -3.01
C PHE A 72 -13.40 13.31 -1.84
N THR A 73 -14.45 12.49 -1.77
CA THR A 73 -14.56 11.45 -0.74
C THR A 73 -13.61 10.28 -1.02
N LEU A 74 -13.29 9.97 -2.28
CA LEU A 74 -12.37 8.89 -2.63
C LEU A 74 -10.94 9.18 -2.13
N GLY A 75 -10.42 10.39 -2.37
CA GLY A 75 -9.09 10.77 -1.88
C GLY A 75 -9.00 10.70 -0.34
N HIS A 76 -10.07 11.08 0.36
CA HIS A 76 -10.14 10.91 1.81
C HIS A 76 -10.17 9.43 2.21
N ILE A 77 -10.94 8.59 1.53
CA ILE A 77 -11.00 7.13 1.76
C ILE A 77 -9.62 6.50 1.59
N GLU A 78 -8.93 6.78 0.48
CA GLU A 78 -7.56 6.27 0.22
C GLU A 78 -6.58 6.72 1.30
N THR A 79 -6.69 7.98 1.75
CA THR A 79 -5.87 8.49 2.86
C THR A 79 -6.10 7.71 4.14
N GLN A 80 -7.36 7.41 4.49
CA GLN A 80 -7.68 6.65 5.70
C GLN A 80 -7.30 5.17 5.57
N GLN A 81 -7.42 4.58 4.37
CA GLN A 81 -6.97 3.22 4.08
C GLN A 81 -5.45 3.10 4.28
N CYS A 82 -4.68 4.04 3.72
CA CYS A 82 -3.24 4.12 3.91
C CYS A 82 -2.87 4.31 5.39
N ALA A 83 -3.60 5.15 6.12
CA ALA A 83 -3.36 5.37 7.55
C ALA A 83 -3.63 4.11 8.39
N LEU A 84 -4.65 3.33 8.04
CA LEU A 84 -4.94 2.04 8.67
C LEU A 84 -3.78 1.05 8.42
N ALA A 85 -3.34 0.89 7.17
CA ALA A 85 -2.20 0.03 6.84
C ALA A 85 -0.93 0.43 7.58
N SER A 86 -0.61 1.73 7.61
CA SER A 86 0.56 2.28 8.31
C SER A 86 0.51 1.98 9.82
N THR A 87 -0.69 2.06 10.42
CA THR A 87 -0.91 1.70 11.83
C THR A 87 -0.65 0.21 12.08
N MET A 88 -1.16 -0.67 11.22
CA MET A 88 -0.95 -2.12 11.34
C MET A 88 0.52 -2.51 11.16
N LEU A 89 1.25 -1.89 10.23
CA LEU A 89 2.69 -2.12 10.03
C LEU A 89 3.52 -1.66 11.24
N SER A 90 3.20 -0.48 11.79
CA SER A 90 3.89 0.02 12.99
C SER A 90 3.67 -0.89 14.21
N ALA A 91 2.46 -1.44 14.36
CA ALA A 91 2.12 -2.36 15.44
C ALA A 91 2.74 -3.76 15.26
N ALA A 92 2.98 -4.20 14.02
CA ALA A 92 3.50 -5.54 13.71
C ALA A 92 5.04 -5.62 13.81
N LYS A 93 5.71 -4.65 14.44
CA LYS A 93 7.17 -4.66 14.60
C LYS A 93 7.61 -5.91 15.36
N GLY A 94 8.41 -6.74 14.70
CA GLY A 94 8.90 -8.01 15.25
C GLY A 94 7.98 -9.20 14.98
N GLU A 95 6.81 -9.00 14.37
CA GLU A 95 5.87 -10.06 14.03
C GLU A 95 5.85 -10.32 12.53
N VAL A 96 6.75 -11.19 12.07
CA VAL A 96 7.00 -11.48 10.65
C VAL A 96 5.73 -11.87 9.89
N MET A 97 4.89 -12.74 10.47
CA MET A 97 3.66 -13.18 9.82
C MET A 97 2.66 -12.04 9.66
N ARG A 98 2.48 -11.20 10.69
CA ARG A 98 1.57 -10.06 10.62
C ARG A 98 2.05 -9.01 9.63
N LEU A 99 3.35 -8.74 9.59
CA LEU A 99 3.95 -7.85 8.59
C LEU A 99 3.68 -8.35 7.18
N ARG A 100 3.89 -9.63 6.91
CA ARG A 100 3.61 -10.24 5.61
C ARG A 100 2.13 -10.13 5.22
N THR A 101 1.22 -10.44 6.14
CA THR A 101 -0.22 -10.34 5.85
C THR A 101 -0.66 -8.89 5.59
N VAL A 102 -0.13 -7.93 6.33
CA VAL A 102 -0.41 -6.49 6.10
C VAL A 102 0.17 -6.02 4.78
N LEU A 103 1.39 -6.45 4.44
CA LEU A 103 1.99 -6.20 3.12
C LEU A 103 1.07 -6.74 2.02
N GLU A 104 0.77 -8.04 2.00
CA GLU A 104 -0.09 -8.67 0.99
C GLU A 104 -1.44 -7.94 0.86
N SER A 105 -2.04 -7.52 1.98
CA SER A 105 -3.27 -6.74 1.99
C SER A 105 -3.10 -5.34 1.39
N ALA A 106 -1.99 -4.66 1.68
CA ALA A 106 -1.70 -3.33 1.14
C ALA A 106 -1.46 -3.38 -0.36
N GLN A 107 -0.66 -4.35 -0.82
CA GLN A 107 -0.38 -4.57 -2.24
C GLN A 107 -1.65 -4.88 -3.04
N ARG A 108 -2.61 -5.58 -2.43
CA ARG A 108 -3.88 -5.95 -3.07
C ARG A 108 -4.91 -4.82 -3.12
N HIS A 109 -5.01 -4.00 -2.09
CA HIS A 109 -6.16 -3.08 -1.96
C HIS A 109 -5.81 -1.59 -2.07
N ILE A 110 -4.53 -1.21 -2.01
CA ILE A 110 -4.11 0.19 -2.21
C ILE A 110 -3.72 0.39 -3.68
N HIS A 111 -4.64 0.93 -4.46
CA HIS A 111 -4.43 1.16 -5.90
C HIS A 111 -3.75 2.50 -6.23
N SER A 112 -3.66 3.41 -5.26
CA SER A 112 -3.01 4.69 -5.44
C SER A 112 -1.51 4.57 -5.19
N SER A 113 -0.70 4.69 -6.26
CA SER A 113 0.76 4.61 -6.17
C SER A 113 1.37 5.63 -5.21
N SER A 114 0.75 6.81 -5.07
CA SER A 114 1.18 7.84 -4.10
C SER A 114 0.95 7.41 -2.66
N HIS A 115 -0.19 6.77 -2.36
CA HIS A 115 -0.48 6.24 -1.03
C HIS A 115 0.36 5.00 -0.72
N LEU A 116 0.59 4.12 -1.69
CA LEU A 116 1.47 2.97 -1.53
C LEU A 116 2.93 3.40 -1.28
N PHE A 117 3.39 4.45 -1.98
CA PHE A 117 4.71 5.04 -1.74
C PHE A 117 4.82 5.67 -0.35
N LYS A 118 3.79 6.40 0.08
CA LYS A 118 3.72 6.92 1.45
C LYS A 118 3.79 5.80 2.49
N LEU A 119 3.09 4.69 2.26
CA LEU A 119 3.15 3.52 3.15
C LEU A 119 4.56 2.90 3.17
N ALA A 120 5.24 2.81 2.03
CA ALA A 120 6.62 2.35 1.94
C ALA A 120 7.57 3.24 2.75
N GLN A 121 7.40 4.57 2.65
CA GLN A 121 8.16 5.55 3.43
C GLN A 121 7.90 5.45 4.93
N ASP A 122 6.63 5.28 5.33
CA ASP A 122 6.26 5.05 6.73
C ASP A 122 6.91 3.77 7.26
N ALA A 123 6.82 2.66 6.52
CA ALA A 123 7.43 1.38 6.88
C ALA A 123 8.95 1.49 7.03
N PHE A 124 9.62 2.20 6.11
CA PHE A 124 11.05 2.47 6.20
C PHE A 124 11.40 3.25 7.46
N ARG A 125 10.70 4.37 7.72
CA ARG A 125 10.89 5.18 8.94
C ARG A 125 10.70 4.35 10.20
N PHE A 126 9.71 3.46 10.21
CA PHE A 126 9.47 2.56 11.34
C PHE A 126 10.56 1.50 11.50
N ALA A 127 11.20 1.08 10.41
CA ALA A 127 12.28 0.10 10.39
C ALA A 127 13.65 0.69 10.78
N THR A 128 13.84 2.00 10.59
CA THR A 128 15.09 2.71 10.91
C THR A 128 14.85 3.82 11.95
N PRO A 129 14.48 3.49 13.19
CA PRO A 129 14.29 4.50 14.23
C PRO A 129 15.62 5.20 14.55
N GLU A 130 15.58 6.52 14.82
CA GLU A 130 16.76 7.29 15.23
C GLU A 130 17.38 6.76 16.53
N THR A 131 16.52 6.29 17.42
CA THR A 131 16.87 5.71 18.71
C THR A 131 16.27 4.31 18.80
N GLY A 132 17.08 3.29 18.51
CA GLY A 132 16.67 1.89 18.63
C GLY A 132 17.32 0.97 17.60
N PRO A 133 17.11 -0.35 17.76
CA PRO A 133 17.56 -1.31 16.77
C PRO A 133 16.77 -1.16 15.47
N ARG A 134 17.43 -1.46 14.36
CA ARG A 134 16.76 -1.55 13.06
C ARG A 134 15.90 -2.81 13.00
N HIS A 135 14.81 -2.75 12.25
CA HIS A 135 13.88 -3.87 12.06
C HIS A 135 13.99 -4.43 10.63
N PRO A 136 14.86 -5.43 10.39
CA PRO A 136 15.17 -5.90 9.04
C PRO A 136 13.95 -6.41 8.27
N THR A 137 13.04 -7.14 8.93
CA THR A 137 11.81 -7.62 8.29
C THR A 137 10.90 -6.49 7.83
N LEU A 138 10.77 -5.42 8.63
CA LEU A 138 9.96 -4.26 8.25
C LEU A 138 10.64 -3.44 7.15
N LEU A 139 11.98 -3.46 7.10
CA LEU A 139 12.74 -2.87 6.01
C LEU A 139 12.52 -3.63 4.69
N SER A 140 12.46 -4.96 4.73
CA SER A 140 12.05 -5.78 3.57
C SER A 140 10.63 -5.44 3.10
N VAL A 141 9.68 -5.24 4.02
CA VAL A 141 8.32 -4.78 3.68
C VAL A 141 8.35 -3.42 2.99
N ALA A 142 9.12 -2.45 3.51
CA ALA A 142 9.26 -1.14 2.88
C ALA A 142 9.83 -1.24 1.45
N PHE A 143 10.81 -2.12 1.26
CA PHE A 143 11.41 -2.39 -0.05
C PHE A 143 10.43 -3.02 -1.03
N GLU A 144 9.67 -4.03 -0.62
CA GLU A 144 8.66 -4.67 -1.47
C GLU A 144 7.53 -3.72 -1.89
N LEU A 145 7.07 -2.86 -0.99
CA LEU A 145 6.13 -1.78 -1.33
C LEU A 145 6.74 -0.82 -2.35
N GLY A 146 8.01 -0.44 -2.17
CA GLY A 146 8.74 0.40 -3.11
C GLY A 146 8.85 -0.22 -4.51
N LEU A 147 9.16 -1.51 -4.59
CA LEU A 147 9.20 -2.24 -5.87
C LEU A 147 7.85 -2.22 -6.58
N GLN A 148 6.75 -2.42 -5.84
CA GLN A 148 5.41 -2.34 -6.43
C GLN A 148 5.09 -0.93 -6.95
N VAL A 149 5.43 0.12 -6.20
CA VAL A 149 5.27 1.52 -6.64
C VAL A 149 6.00 1.76 -7.96
N MET A 150 7.24 1.26 -8.09
CA MET A 150 8.02 1.42 -9.33
C MET A 150 7.35 0.74 -10.52
N ARG A 151 6.80 -0.46 -10.33
CA ARG A 151 6.04 -1.20 -11.35
C ARG A 151 4.76 -0.46 -11.75
N MET A 152 3.98 -0.01 -10.78
CA MET A 152 2.72 0.73 -11.01
C MET A 152 2.93 2.02 -11.81
N THR A 153 4.09 2.66 -11.66
CA THR A 153 4.36 3.97 -12.25
C THR A 153 5.25 3.90 -13.50
N LEU A 154 5.64 2.71 -13.97
CA LEU A 154 6.59 2.54 -15.07
C LEU A 154 6.12 3.12 -16.40
N SER A 155 4.84 2.95 -16.72
CA SER A 155 4.23 3.45 -17.95
C SER A 155 3.61 4.86 -17.80
N SER A 156 3.63 5.44 -16.60
CA SER A 156 2.95 6.70 -16.29
C SER A 156 3.92 7.89 -16.26
N LEU A 157 3.51 9.02 -16.82
CA LEU A 157 4.23 10.28 -16.72
C LEU A 157 4.17 10.78 -15.27
N ASN A 158 5.20 10.46 -14.49
CA ASN A 158 5.30 10.85 -13.09
C ASN A 158 6.54 11.73 -12.85
N TRP A 159 6.31 13.01 -12.59
CA TRP A 159 7.39 13.97 -12.34
C TRP A 159 8.21 13.65 -11.08
N ARG A 160 7.62 12.93 -10.11
CA ARG A 160 8.29 12.47 -8.88
C ARG A 160 9.08 11.18 -9.08
N ARG A 161 9.03 10.58 -10.27
CA ARG A 161 9.63 9.25 -10.49
C ARG A 161 11.12 9.23 -10.21
N ARG A 162 11.83 10.32 -10.50
CA ARG A 162 13.25 10.49 -10.14
C ARG A 162 13.49 10.40 -8.63
N GLU A 163 12.62 10.99 -7.82
CA GLU A 163 12.70 10.91 -6.35
C GLU A 163 12.39 9.49 -5.87
N MET A 164 11.40 8.83 -6.48
CA MET A 164 11.04 7.45 -6.18
C MET A 164 12.18 6.47 -6.48
N VAL A 165 12.85 6.63 -7.63
CA VAL A 165 14.04 5.83 -7.99
C VAL A 165 15.13 5.99 -6.94
N ARG A 166 15.49 7.24 -6.60
CA ARG A 166 16.52 7.51 -5.58
C ARG A 166 16.13 6.91 -4.24
N TRP A 167 14.88 7.11 -3.81
CA TRP A 167 14.38 6.55 -2.56
C TRP A 167 14.45 5.01 -2.55
N LEU A 168 14.10 4.36 -3.66
CA LEU A 168 14.19 2.89 -3.76
C LEU A 168 15.64 2.42 -3.63
N VAL A 169 16.59 3.10 -4.29
CA VAL A 169 18.01 2.76 -4.17
C VAL A 169 18.50 2.96 -2.74
N THR A 170 18.17 4.07 -2.09
CA THR A 170 18.45 4.28 -0.65
C THR A 170 17.85 3.15 0.19
N CYS A 171 16.59 2.79 -0.03
CA CYS A 171 15.94 1.70 0.68
C CYS A 171 16.70 0.37 0.49
N ALA A 172 17.08 0.04 -0.73
CA ALA A 172 17.85 -1.17 -1.03
C ALA A 172 19.25 -1.16 -0.39
N THR A 173 19.93 -0.01 -0.31
CA THR A 173 21.23 0.07 0.39
C THR A 173 21.10 -0.25 1.89
N GLU A 174 19.97 0.11 2.51
CA GLU A 174 19.71 -0.20 3.91
C GLU A 174 19.29 -1.66 4.10
N VAL A 175 18.59 -2.26 3.13
CA VAL A 175 18.24 -3.70 3.15
C VAL A 175 19.48 -4.57 3.00
N GLY A 176 20.37 -4.22 2.06
CA GLY A 176 21.63 -4.91 1.81
C GLY A 176 21.91 -5.21 0.33
N VAL A 177 23.08 -5.81 0.08
CA VAL A 177 23.61 -6.06 -1.28
C VAL A 177 22.66 -6.89 -2.14
N GLU A 178 22.00 -7.90 -1.58
CA GLU A 178 21.04 -8.74 -2.31
C GLU A 178 19.87 -7.94 -2.88
N ALA A 179 19.40 -6.90 -2.17
CA ALA A 179 18.34 -6.02 -2.67
C ALA A 179 18.81 -5.17 -3.85
N LEU A 180 20.06 -4.66 -3.79
CA LEU A 180 20.68 -3.93 -4.89
C LEU A 180 20.86 -4.82 -6.12
N VAL A 181 21.37 -6.04 -5.93
CA VAL A 181 21.51 -7.03 -7.01
C VAL A 181 20.15 -7.35 -7.63
N SER A 182 19.11 -7.51 -6.81
CA SER A 182 17.75 -7.73 -7.30
C SER A 182 17.23 -6.57 -8.16
N ILE A 183 17.46 -5.31 -7.76
CA ILE A 183 17.16 -4.15 -8.62
C ILE A 183 17.94 -4.23 -9.93
N MET A 184 19.25 -4.50 -9.88
CA MET A 184 20.11 -4.53 -11.07
C MET A 184 19.72 -5.63 -12.05
N GLN A 185 19.26 -6.79 -11.56
CA GLN A 185 18.82 -7.90 -12.41
C GLN A 185 17.44 -7.62 -13.03
N ASN A 186 16.56 -6.91 -12.31
CA ASN A 186 15.17 -6.67 -12.71
C ASN A 186 14.90 -5.23 -13.15
N TRP A 187 15.94 -4.45 -13.44
CA TRP A 187 15.86 -3.00 -13.67
C TRP A 187 14.83 -2.63 -14.74
N TYR A 188 14.71 -3.44 -15.79
CA TYR A 188 13.81 -3.22 -16.92
C TYR A 188 12.32 -3.28 -16.54
N GLN A 189 11.98 -3.88 -15.39
CA GLN A 189 10.63 -3.90 -14.82
C GLN A 189 10.38 -2.75 -13.84
N LEU A 190 11.41 -1.99 -13.49
CA LEU A 190 11.38 -1.00 -12.41
C LEU A 190 11.66 0.42 -12.92
N PHE A 191 12.51 0.57 -13.95
CA PHE A 191 13.01 1.85 -14.44
C PHE A 191 12.85 1.94 -15.96
N THR A 192 12.65 3.17 -16.45
CA THR A 192 12.82 3.48 -17.87
C THR A 192 14.31 3.44 -18.25
N PRO A 193 14.66 3.25 -19.53
CA PRO A 193 16.06 3.28 -19.96
C PRO A 193 16.79 4.57 -19.56
N THR A 194 16.12 5.72 -19.64
CA THR A 194 16.68 7.02 -19.25
C THR A 194 16.92 7.14 -17.75
N GLU A 195 16.06 6.53 -16.92
CA GLU A 195 16.29 6.43 -15.47
C GLU A 195 17.48 5.53 -15.17
N ALA A 196 17.60 4.38 -15.84
CA ALA A 196 18.67 3.40 -15.60
C ALA A 196 20.06 3.89 -16.04
N THR A 197 20.15 4.64 -17.13
CA THR A 197 21.43 5.17 -17.66
C THR A 197 21.70 6.62 -17.25
N GLY A 198 20.72 7.28 -16.63
CA GLY A 198 20.82 8.68 -16.27
C GLY A 198 21.84 8.92 -15.16
N THR A 199 22.61 10.01 -15.28
CA THR A 199 23.59 10.48 -14.27
C THR A 199 22.97 10.86 -12.92
N SER A 200 21.64 10.72 -12.78
CA SER A 200 20.85 11.22 -11.65
C SER A 200 20.68 10.23 -10.50
N ILE A 201 21.16 8.99 -10.63
CA ILE A 201 21.14 7.94 -9.58
C ILE A 201 22.36 8.05 -8.65
N ILE A 202 23.40 8.78 -9.07
CA ILE A 202 24.56 9.17 -8.25
C ILE A 202 24.28 10.54 -7.64
#